data_AF-A0A411YJB0-F1
#
_entry.id   AF-A0A411YJB0-F1
#
_cell.length_a   1.000
_cell.length_b   1.000
_cell.length_c   1.000
_cell.angle_alpha   90.00
_cell.angle_beta   90.00
_cell.angle_gamma   90.00
#
_symmetry.space_group_name_H-M   'P 1'
#
loop_
_entity.id
_entity.type
_entity.pdbx_description
1 polymer ?
#
loop_
_entity_poly.entity_id
_entity_poly.type
_entity_poly.pdbx_seq_one_letter_code
_entity_poly.pdbx_strand_id
1 'polypeptide(L)'
;MAKRRSGRAPSRRSADPETRAKREARVGSTKEAALELEGEVVEALPNTMFKIELDNGHEVLGHISGKMRKHYIRILPGDRVTVELSPYDLTRGRITYRYK
;
A
#
# COMPACT_ATOMS: atom_id res chain seq x y z
N MET A 1 -38.29 54.65 12.60
CA MET A 1 -36.93 54.33 13.09
C MET A 1 -36.82 52.82 13.13
N ALA A 2 -35.91 52.07 12.48
CA ALA A 2 -34.89 52.32 11.46
C ALA A 2 -34.51 50.97 10.79
N LYS A 3 -34.22 51.00 9.48
CA LYS A 3 -33.26 50.20 8.66
C LYS A 3 -33.15 48.67 8.90
N ARG A 4 -33.51 47.84 7.89
CA ARG A 4 -32.65 47.35 6.77
C ARG A 4 -31.41 46.56 7.21
N ARG A 5 -31.32 45.30 6.72
CA ARG A 5 -30.18 44.59 6.07
C ARG A 5 -30.20 43.10 6.45
N SER A 6 -30.62 42.23 5.54
CA SER A 6 -29.75 41.53 4.56
C SER A 6 -28.66 40.71 5.24
N GLY A 7 -28.83 39.40 5.25
CA GLY A 7 -27.83 38.45 5.74
C GLY A 7 -28.25 37.02 5.42
N ARG A 8 -28.27 36.69 4.11
CA ARG A 8 -28.32 35.32 3.62
C ARG A 8 -27.12 34.57 4.19
N ALA A 9 -27.31 33.84 5.28
CA ALA A 9 -26.29 32.94 5.79
C ALA A 9 -26.15 31.77 4.79
N PRO A 10 -24.93 31.45 4.33
CA PRO A 10 -24.73 30.38 3.36
C PRO A 10 -25.08 29.05 4.01
N SER A 11 -25.72 28.18 3.22
CA SER A 11 -25.94 26.78 3.52
C SER A 11 -24.68 26.21 4.16
N ARG A 12 -24.76 25.84 5.44
CA ARG A 12 -23.76 24.95 6.04
C ARG A 12 -23.83 23.70 5.21
N ARG A 13 -22.89 23.56 4.26
CA ARG A 13 -22.69 22.31 3.52
C ARG A 13 -22.49 21.27 4.61
N SER A 14 -23.50 20.44 4.77
CA SER A 14 -23.32 19.12 5.34
C SER A 14 -22.08 18.56 4.65
N ALA A 15 -21.01 18.38 5.41
CA ALA A 15 -19.89 17.60 4.90
C ALA A 15 -20.47 16.22 4.64
N ASP A 16 -20.75 15.92 3.37
CA ASP A 16 -21.44 14.71 2.98
C ASP A 16 -20.67 13.49 3.51
N PRO A 17 -21.34 12.59 4.24
CA PRO A 17 -20.71 11.38 4.79
C PRO A 17 -20.18 10.42 3.69
N GLU A 18 -20.53 10.67 2.43
CA GLU A 18 -20.10 9.91 1.25
C GLU A 18 -18.59 9.93 1.00
N THR A 19 -17.87 10.98 1.42
CA THR A 19 -16.43 11.10 1.14
C THR A 19 -15.54 10.24 2.05
N ARG A 20 -16.04 9.84 3.23
CA ARG A 20 -15.29 8.98 4.16
C ARG A 20 -15.52 7.50 3.91
N ALA A 21 -16.74 7.12 3.51
CA ALA A 21 -17.13 5.73 3.25
C ALA A 21 -16.41 5.09 2.04
N LYS A 22 -15.93 5.88 1.07
CA LYS A 22 -15.16 5.36 -0.08
C LYS A 22 -13.77 4.81 0.28
N ARG A 23 -13.20 5.17 1.43
CA ARG A 23 -11.85 4.68 1.82
C ARG A 23 -11.89 3.33 2.54
N GLU A 24 -13.00 2.96 3.15
CA GLU A 24 -13.13 1.73 3.95
C GLU A 24 -13.86 0.60 3.21
N ALA A 25 -14.61 0.91 2.14
CA ALA A 25 -15.43 -0.05 1.39
C ALA A 25 -14.75 -0.72 0.17
N ARG A 26 -13.41 -0.83 0.13
CA ARG A 26 -12.72 -1.86 -0.67
C ARG A 26 -12.19 -3.02 0.20
N VAL A 27 -12.69 -3.14 1.43
CA VAL A 27 -12.61 -4.40 2.17
C VAL A 27 -13.66 -5.34 1.57
N GLY A 28 -13.27 -6.06 0.52
CA GLY A 28 -14.16 -7.03 -0.13
C GLY A 28 -13.68 -7.44 -1.52
N SER A 29 -12.84 -8.46 -1.59
CA SER A 29 -12.98 -9.55 -2.57
C SER A 29 -12.13 -10.70 -2.07
N THR A 30 -12.74 -11.89 -2.06
CA THR A 30 -12.15 -13.23 -1.98
C THR A 30 -10.63 -13.24 -1.84
N LYS A 31 -10.15 -13.77 -0.70
CA LYS A 31 -8.75 -14.15 -0.49
C LYS A 31 -8.38 -15.23 -1.51
N GLU A 32 -8.15 -14.84 -2.75
CA GLU A 32 -7.29 -15.61 -3.62
C GLU A 32 -5.95 -15.61 -2.91
N ALA A 33 -5.51 -16.80 -2.53
CA ALA A 33 -4.31 -17.00 -1.75
C ALA A 33 -3.17 -16.26 -2.47
N ALA A 34 -2.68 -15.17 -1.86
CA ALA A 34 -1.48 -14.52 -2.34
C ALA A 34 -0.37 -15.57 -2.30
N LEU A 35 0.38 -15.67 -3.39
CA LEU A 35 1.47 -16.63 -3.48
C LEU A 35 2.64 -16.04 -2.70
N GLU A 36 2.99 -16.69 -1.60
CA GLU A 36 4.18 -16.36 -0.82
C GLU A 36 5.38 -17.04 -1.46
N LEU A 37 6.37 -16.25 -1.85
CA LEU A 37 7.63 -16.72 -2.41
C LEU A 37 8.79 -16.07 -1.68
N GLU A 38 9.92 -16.77 -1.66
CA GLU A 38 11.16 -16.27 -1.11
C GLU A 38 12.06 -15.72 -2.22
N GLY A 39 12.86 -14.72 -1.86
CA GLY A 39 13.83 -14.14 -2.75
C GLY A 39 14.83 -13.25 -2.03
N GLU A 40 15.82 -12.79 -2.79
CA GLU A 40 16.87 -11.89 -2.34
C GLU A 40 16.70 -10.51 -2.95
N VAL A 41 16.93 -9.47 -2.16
CA VAL A 41 16.86 -8.08 -2.63
C VAL A 41 18.14 -7.75 -3.39
N VAL A 42 18.03 -7.52 -4.70
CA VAL A 42 19.19 -7.19 -5.55
C VAL A 42 19.50 -5.70 -5.47
N GLU A 43 18.48 -4.85 -5.61
CA GLU A 43 18.65 -3.40 -5.67
C GLU A 43 17.50 -2.65 -5.01
N ALA A 44 17.81 -1.50 -4.40
CA ALA A 44 16.83 -0.57 -3.88
C ALA A 44 16.63 0.58 -4.87
N LEU A 45 15.40 0.74 -5.37
CA LEU A 45 15.02 1.79 -6.30
C LEU A 45 14.44 3.02 -5.56
N PRO A 46 14.54 4.23 -6.16
CA PRO A 46 13.84 5.40 -5.66
C PRO A 46 12.32 5.11 -5.63
N ASN A 47 11.63 5.62 -4.59
CA ASN A 47 10.21 5.38 -4.25
C ASN A 47 9.90 4.16 -3.36
N THR A 48 10.87 3.65 -2.59
CA THR A 48 10.65 2.48 -1.70
C THR A 48 10.22 1.22 -2.47
N MET A 49 10.68 1.15 -3.72
CA MET A 49 10.56 -0.03 -4.57
C MET A 49 11.86 -0.80 -4.45
N PHE A 50 11.78 -2.12 -4.41
CA PHE A 50 12.92 -3.00 -4.31
C PHE A 50 12.85 -3.98 -5.46
N LYS A 51 13.99 -4.17 -6.12
CA LYS A 51 14.17 -5.23 -7.10
C LYS A 51 14.55 -6.48 -6.33
N ILE A 52 13.75 -7.52 -6.46
CA ILE A 52 13.89 -8.78 -5.73
C ILE A 52 14.03 -9.88 -6.75
N GLU A 53 15.05 -10.69 -6.61
CA GLU A 53 15.24 -11.90 -7.38
C GLU A 53 14.65 -13.06 -6.57
N LEU A 54 13.59 -13.67 -7.10
CA LEU A 54 12.98 -14.84 -6.49
C LEU A 54 13.84 -16.06 -6.72
N ASP A 55 13.74 -17.05 -5.84
CA ASP A 55 14.45 -18.35 -5.99
C ASP A 55 14.08 -19.07 -7.30
N ASN A 56 12.94 -18.70 -7.90
CA ASN A 56 12.49 -19.19 -9.21
C ASN A 56 13.24 -18.55 -10.39
N GLY A 57 14.19 -17.65 -10.16
CA GLY A 57 14.94 -16.91 -11.20
C GLY A 57 14.16 -15.75 -11.84
N HIS A 58 13.03 -15.35 -11.25
CA HIS A 58 12.22 -14.23 -11.72
C HIS A 58 12.51 -12.97 -10.92
N GLU A 59 12.70 -11.86 -11.64
CA GLU A 59 12.83 -10.54 -11.03
C GLU A 59 11.45 -9.91 -10.80
N VAL A 60 11.20 -9.46 -9.57
CA VAL A 60 9.96 -8.81 -9.18
C VAL A 60 10.21 -7.47 -8.52
N LEU A 61 9.27 -6.54 -8.72
CA LEU A 61 9.27 -5.24 -8.08
C LEU A 61 8.40 -5.28 -6.84
N GLY A 62 9.05 -5.24 -5.67
CA GLY A 62 8.41 -5.30 -4.38
C GLY A 62 8.30 -3.93 -3.72
N HIS A 63 7.22 -3.69 -3.00
CA HIS A 63 7.14 -2.59 -2.03
C HIS A 63 6.92 -3.13 -0.62
N ILE A 64 7.40 -2.37 0.36
CA ILE A 64 7.30 -2.74 1.77
C ILE A 64 5.84 -2.70 2.23
N SER A 65 5.40 -3.76 2.92
CA SER A 65 4.08 -3.78 3.56
C SER A 65 3.95 -2.68 4.63
N GLY A 66 2.72 -2.18 4.82
CA GLY A 66 2.45 -1.17 5.85
C GLY A 66 2.84 -1.64 7.27
N LYS A 67 2.79 -2.95 7.54
CA LYS A 67 3.24 -3.54 8.81
C LYS A 67 4.75 -3.33 9.00
N MET A 68 5.57 -3.64 8.01
CA MET A 68 7.01 -3.45 8.08
C MET A 68 7.40 -1.97 8.23
N ARG A 69 6.67 -1.05 7.57
CA ARG A 69 6.87 0.41 7.74
C ARG A 69 6.66 0.84 9.19
N LYS A 70 5.63 0.32 9.87
CA LYS A 70 5.36 0.62 11.29
C LYS A 70 6.46 0.11 12.23
N HIS A 71 7.08 -1.02 11.88
CA HIS A 71 8.18 -1.62 12.66
C HIS A 71 9.56 -1.07 12.25
N TYR A 72 9.62 -0.03 11.40
CA TYR A 72 10.86 0.58 10.92
C TYR A 72 11.86 -0.45 10.36
N ILE A 73 11.36 -1.52 9.72
CA ILE A 73 12.22 -2.52 9.07
C ILE A 73 12.87 -1.85 7.86
N ARG A 74 14.20 -1.75 7.91
CA ARG A 74 15.01 -1.32 6.77
C ARG A 74 15.32 -2.53 5.92
N ILE A 75 15.29 -2.38 4.61
CA ILE A 75 15.70 -3.41 3.66
C ILE A 75 16.93 -2.89 2.96
N LEU A 76 17.98 -3.70 2.93
CA LEU A 76 19.22 -3.46 2.23
C LEU A 76 19.34 -4.47 1.08
N PRO A 77 20.09 -4.13 0.02
CA PRO A 77 20.53 -5.11 -0.97
C PRO A 77 21.26 -6.28 -0.29
N GLY A 78 21.00 -7.51 -0.70
CA GLY A 78 21.49 -8.76 -0.11
C GLY A 78 20.62 -9.35 0.98
N ASP A 79 19.50 -8.70 1.33
CA ASP A 79 18.58 -9.25 2.33
C ASP A 79 17.66 -10.31 1.73
N ARG A 80 17.52 -11.44 2.43
CA ARG A 80 16.45 -12.42 2.15
C ARG A 80 15.11 -11.92 2.66
N VAL A 81 14.11 -11.95 1.78
CA VAL A 81 12.77 -11.46 2.06
C VAL A 81 11.70 -12.41 1.55
N THR A 82 10.55 -12.41 2.22
CA THR A 82 9.34 -13.08 1.74
C THR A 82 8.46 -12.07 1.03
N VAL A 83 8.05 -12.42 -0.18
CA VAL A 83 7.24 -11.60 -1.06
C VAL A 83 5.90 -12.29 -1.30
N GLU A 84 4.83 -11.59 -1.02
CA GLU A 84 3.49 -11.94 -1.48
C GLU A 84 3.28 -11.40 -2.90
N LEU A 85 3.10 -12.29 -3.86
CA LEU A 85 2.65 -11.94 -5.20
C LEU A 85 1.13 -11.98 -5.29
N SER A 86 0.57 -11.03 -6.05
CA SER A 86 -0.84 -11.12 -6.42
C SER A 86 -0.99 -12.15 -7.55
N PRO A 87 -1.99 -13.03 -7.51
CA PRO A 87 -2.18 -14.07 -8.54
C PRO A 87 -2.44 -13.51 -9.95
N TYR A 88 -2.76 -12.22 -10.05
CA TYR A 88 -2.97 -11.51 -11.30
C TYR A 88 -1.68 -10.94 -11.91
N ASP A 89 -0.71 -10.58 -11.07
CA ASP A 89 0.52 -9.89 -11.48
C ASP A 89 1.73 -10.50 -10.75
N LEU A 90 2.42 -11.40 -11.43
CA LEU A 90 3.63 -12.06 -10.91
C LEU A 90 4.86 -11.13 -10.89
N THR A 91 4.79 -9.96 -11.54
CA THR A 91 5.89 -8.98 -11.62
C THR A 91 5.94 -8.03 -10.44
N ARG A 92 4.84 -7.94 -9.67
CA ARG A 92 4.69 -7.00 -8.56
C ARG A 92 4.39 -7.75 -7.28
N GLY A 93 5.16 -7.41 -6.25
CA GLY A 93 5.08 -8.07 -4.96
C GLY A 93 4.90 -7.10 -3.79
N ARG A 94 4.46 -7.66 -2.68
CA ARG A 94 4.46 -7.00 -1.38
C ARG A 94 5.41 -7.75 -0.46
N ILE A 95 6.37 -7.03 0.11
CA ILE A 95 7.31 -7.60 1.06
C ILE A 95 6.63 -7.67 2.42
N THR A 96 6.52 -8.88 2.96
CA THR A 96 5.85 -9.14 4.25
C THR A 96 6.83 -9.43 5.36
N TYR A 97 7.92 -10.13 5.04
CA TYR A 97 8.90 -10.58 6.01
C TYR A 97 10.32 -10.40 5.50
N ARG A 98 11.25 -10.20 6.42
CA ARG A 98 12.69 -10.17 6.18
C ARG A 98 13.33 -11.21 7.10
N TYR A 99 14.11 -12.11 6.52
CA TYR A 99 14.93 -13.05 7.27
C TYR A 99 16.18 -12.34 7.81
N LYS A 100 16.61 -12.72 9.01
CA LYS A 100 17.68 -12.07 9.75
C LYS A 100 19.02 -12.75 9.52
#